data_AF-A0A0P0NXS0-F1
#
_entry.id   AF-A0A0P0NXS0-F1
#
_cell.length_a   1.000
_cell.length_b   1.000
_cell.length_c   1.000
_cell.angle_alpha   90.00
_cell.angle_beta   90.00
_cell.angle_gamma   90.00
#
_symmetry.space_group_name_H-M   'P 1'
#
loop_
_entity.id
_entity.type
_entity.pdbx_description
1 polymer ?
#
loop_
_entity_poly.entity_id
_entity_poly.type
_entity_poly.pdbx_seq_one_letter_code
_entity_poly.pdbx_strand_id
1 'polypeptide(L)'
;MTVLRPLRTPLLAIAALVSTLTVAGCATQTHETVYIPVVAPTPPSSLTPQPVVLFNQTKAGRKLFTLDAEFPYCDVETGKVIVVPRWYVTDFASVPWYGQGFVDPQGPTARAAIVHDWLYAVGEPGKREEADAIFLRAMLRYGVPSFQANIAYQAVRTGGEKGYGLPGDWWFVDPKRQEMRQPQPFPKPRTGAVRVMPRCQGFSALIQSGWRAYPIKAPTVYVPPPVVVTKTPLDQVKQSLPWGGDRKK
;
A
#
# COMPACT_ATOMS: atom_id res chain seq x y z
N MET A 1 43.96 2.68 107.00
CA MET A 1 42.97 2.15 106.03
C MET A 1 43.37 2.70 104.67
N THR A 2 44.38 2.15 103.97
CA THR A 2 44.68 0.72 103.70
C THR A 2 43.65 0.17 102.70
N VAL A 3 43.85 0.12 101.37
CA VAL A 3 44.94 -0.43 100.50
C VAL A 3 44.64 -1.89 100.07
N LEU A 4 44.99 -2.22 98.81
CA LEU A 4 44.95 -3.51 98.07
C LEU A 4 43.68 -3.91 97.28
N ARG A 5 43.84 -3.93 95.94
CA ARG A 5 43.41 -5.04 95.04
C ARG A 5 44.17 -6.32 95.44
N PRO A 6 43.68 -7.58 95.25
CA PRO A 6 43.50 -8.17 93.89
C PRO A 6 42.46 -9.35 93.86
N LEU A 7 42.40 -10.38 92.97
CA LEU A 7 43.08 -10.78 91.71
C LEU A 7 42.19 -11.78 90.89
N ARG A 8 42.52 -11.97 89.59
CA ARG A 8 42.23 -13.13 88.69
C ARG A 8 40.87 -13.28 87.96
N THR A 9 41.03 -13.77 86.72
CA THR A 9 40.12 -14.27 85.67
C THR A 9 39.91 -15.81 85.86
N PRO A 10 39.23 -16.61 84.98
CA PRO A 10 38.84 -16.39 83.57
C PRO A 10 37.48 -16.99 83.11
N LEU A 11 37.31 -17.13 81.78
CA LEU A 11 36.22 -17.77 81.03
C LEU A 11 34.91 -16.93 80.99
N LEU A 12 34.06 -17.03 79.95
CA LEU A 12 34.07 -17.89 78.76
C LEU A 12 33.88 -17.04 77.48
N ALA A 13 34.44 -17.46 76.35
CA ALA A 13 34.19 -16.82 75.07
C ALA A 13 32.88 -17.33 74.46
N ILE A 14 31.96 -16.42 74.12
CA ILE A 14 30.80 -16.69 73.25
C ILE A 14 30.87 -15.69 72.10
N ALA A 15 31.44 -16.12 70.98
CA ALA A 15 31.39 -15.35 69.74
C ALA A 15 29.97 -15.42 69.17
N ALA A 16 29.21 -14.33 69.30
CA ALA A 16 27.87 -14.22 68.72
C ALA A 16 27.97 -14.15 67.19
N LEU A 17 28.00 -15.32 66.55
CA LEU A 17 27.98 -15.50 65.10
C LEU A 17 26.58 -15.13 64.57
N VAL A 18 26.32 -13.82 64.47
CA VAL A 18 25.13 -13.28 63.80
C VAL A 18 25.33 -13.47 62.29
N SER A 19 25.06 -14.69 61.83
CA SER A 19 25.02 -15.04 60.42
C SER A 19 23.90 -14.24 59.76
N THR A 20 24.24 -13.09 59.16
CA THR A 20 23.29 -12.29 58.38
C THR A 20 22.85 -13.09 57.17
N LEU A 21 21.67 -13.72 57.24
CA LEU A 21 20.98 -14.25 56.08
C LEU A 21 20.64 -13.08 55.17
N THR A 22 21.55 -12.76 54.25
CA THR A 22 21.25 -11.99 53.07
C THR A 22 20.27 -12.80 52.23
N VAL A 23 18.98 -12.50 52.39
CA VAL A 23 17.93 -13.01 51.50
C VAL A 23 18.26 -12.50 50.11
N ALA A 24 18.91 -13.35 49.31
CA ALA A 24 19.28 -13.07 47.93
C ALA A 24 18.01 -13.00 47.08
N GLY A 25 17.37 -11.84 47.09
CA GLY A 25 16.15 -11.58 46.32
C GLY A 25 16.41 -11.85 44.84
N CYS A 26 15.77 -12.88 44.30
CA CYS A 26 15.91 -13.28 42.91
C CYS A 26 15.40 -12.16 41.99
N ALA A 27 16.33 -11.32 41.51
CA ALA A 27 16.06 -10.21 40.62
C ALA A 27 15.77 -10.70 39.19
N THR A 28 14.61 -11.33 39.00
CA THR A 28 14.14 -11.84 37.70
C THR A 28 13.86 -10.68 36.74
N GLN A 29 14.79 -10.43 35.82
CA GLN A 29 14.59 -9.45 34.74
C GLN A 29 13.79 -10.06 33.58
N THR A 30 12.48 -9.81 33.58
CA THR A 30 11.61 -10.05 32.43
C THR A 30 11.82 -8.96 31.38
N HIS A 31 12.26 -9.35 30.17
CA HIS A 31 12.25 -8.47 29.00
C HIS A 31 11.14 -8.89 28.04
N GLU A 32 10.32 -7.93 27.62
CA GLU A 32 9.29 -8.12 26.60
C GLU A 32 9.73 -7.47 25.28
N THR A 33 9.74 -8.24 24.19
CA THR A 33 10.10 -7.76 22.85
C THR A 33 8.87 -7.35 22.05
N VAL A 34 8.49 -6.08 22.17
CA VAL A 34 7.37 -5.50 21.39
C VAL A 34 7.78 -5.34 19.92
N TYR A 35 7.35 -6.28 19.08
CA TYR A 35 7.54 -6.20 17.63
C TYR A 35 6.61 -5.14 17.02
N ILE A 36 7.13 -3.93 16.81
CA ILE A 36 6.46 -2.89 16.03
C ILE A 36 6.60 -3.25 14.54
N PRO A 37 5.51 -3.53 13.79
CA PRO A 37 5.61 -3.76 12.36
C PRO A 37 5.89 -2.45 11.64
N VAL A 38 7.11 -2.30 11.12
CA VAL A 38 7.45 -1.22 10.19
C VAL A 38 6.75 -1.51 8.86
N VAL A 39 5.49 -1.05 8.75
CA VAL A 39 4.76 -1.04 7.49
C VAL A 39 5.54 -0.15 6.53
N ALA A 40 6.16 -0.75 5.52
CA ALA A 40 6.90 -0.02 4.50
C ALA A 40 5.98 1.07 3.91
N PRO A 41 6.43 2.34 3.81
CA PRO A 41 5.59 3.43 3.36
C PRO A 41 5.14 3.15 1.93
N THR A 42 3.85 2.82 1.75
CA THR A 42 3.30 2.69 0.41
C THR A 42 3.41 4.07 -0.24
N PRO A 43 3.99 4.20 -1.45
CA PRO A 43 4.10 5.50 -2.10
C PRO A 43 2.70 6.12 -2.24
N PRO A 44 2.59 7.46 -2.11
CA PRO A 44 1.33 8.14 -2.38
C PRO A 44 0.89 7.84 -3.81
N SER A 45 -0.42 7.89 -4.07
CA SER A 45 -0.95 7.82 -5.44
C SER A 45 -0.26 8.91 -6.26
N SER A 46 0.55 8.56 -7.25
CA SER A 46 1.36 9.57 -7.93
C SER A 46 0.52 10.47 -8.83
N LEU A 47 0.92 11.73 -8.94
CA LEU A 47 0.46 12.65 -9.99
C LEU A 47 1.18 12.41 -11.33
N THR A 48 2.24 11.60 -11.34
CA THR A 48 2.96 11.18 -12.55
C THR A 48 2.25 10.02 -13.26
N PRO A 49 2.56 9.75 -14.54
CA PRO A 49 2.34 8.41 -15.09
C PRO A 49 2.87 7.33 -14.13
N GLN A 50 2.09 6.26 -13.99
CA GLN A 50 2.39 5.06 -13.22
C GLN A 50 2.76 3.94 -14.20
N PRO A 51 3.67 3.01 -13.86
CA PRO A 51 4.05 1.92 -14.77
C PRO A 51 2.82 1.08 -15.14
N VAL A 52 2.44 1.18 -16.42
CA VAL A 52 1.37 0.40 -17.02
C VAL A 52 1.99 -0.88 -17.58
N VAL A 53 1.64 -2.02 -17.00
CA VAL A 53 2.29 -3.30 -17.28
C VAL A 53 1.55 -4.03 -18.39
N LEU A 54 2.28 -4.34 -19.47
CA LEU A 54 1.85 -5.26 -20.53
C LEU A 54 1.91 -6.70 -20.01
N PHE A 55 0.88 -7.50 -20.31
CA PHE A 55 0.84 -8.93 -19.97
C PHE A 55 0.42 -9.78 -21.18
N ASN A 56 0.64 -11.11 -21.11
CA ASN A 56 0.52 -12.04 -22.24
C ASN A 56 -0.92 -12.31 -22.75
N GLN A 57 -1.90 -11.48 -22.37
CA GLN A 57 -3.29 -11.60 -22.80
C GLN A 57 -3.60 -10.58 -23.90
N THR A 58 -4.53 -10.92 -24.79
CA THR A 58 -5.05 -9.99 -25.81
C THR A 58 -6.57 -10.00 -25.87
N LYS A 59 -7.16 -8.88 -26.28
CA LYS A 59 -8.61 -8.71 -26.47
C LYS A 59 -8.85 -8.19 -27.89
N ALA A 60 -9.57 -8.95 -28.71
CA ALA A 60 -9.77 -8.64 -30.14
C ALA A 60 -8.45 -8.30 -30.88
N GLY A 61 -7.35 -9.01 -30.57
CA GLY A 61 -6.02 -8.77 -31.15
C GLY A 61 -5.23 -7.62 -30.53
N ARG A 62 -5.81 -6.80 -29.64
CA ARG A 62 -5.11 -5.73 -28.92
C ARG A 62 -4.37 -6.28 -27.70
N LYS A 63 -3.18 -5.72 -27.46
CA LYS A 63 -2.40 -5.91 -26.22
C LYS A 63 -3.15 -5.35 -25.02
N LEU A 64 -3.05 -6.02 -23.88
CA LEU A 64 -3.72 -5.65 -22.64
C LEU A 64 -2.75 -5.12 -21.59
N PHE A 65 -3.24 -4.17 -20.80
CA PHE A 65 -2.42 -3.33 -19.96
C PHE A 65 -3.05 -3.16 -18.57
N THR A 66 -2.27 -3.34 -17.50
CA THR A 66 -2.74 -3.23 -16.11
C THR A 66 -1.97 -2.18 -15.31
N LEU A 67 -2.64 -1.58 -14.32
CA LEU A 67 -2.11 -0.53 -13.44
C LEU A 67 -1.45 -1.11 -12.17
N ASP A 68 -0.20 -0.78 -11.87
CA ASP A 68 0.42 -1.19 -10.58
C ASP A 68 0.08 -0.25 -9.39
N ALA A 69 -0.58 0.88 -9.65
CA ALA A 69 -1.05 1.83 -8.63
C ALA A 69 -2.39 2.48 -9.02
N GLU A 70 -3.02 3.21 -8.08
CA GLU A 70 -4.15 4.10 -8.39
C GLU A 70 -3.70 5.23 -9.32
N PHE A 71 -4.54 5.56 -10.30
CA PHE A 71 -4.34 6.67 -11.24
C PHE A 71 -5.40 7.76 -11.00
N PRO A 72 -5.08 8.81 -10.22
CA PRO A 72 -6.02 9.88 -9.90
C PRO A 72 -6.03 10.95 -11.00
N TYR A 73 -7.21 11.20 -11.57
CA TYR A 73 -7.51 12.30 -12.47
C TYR A 73 -8.54 13.24 -11.83
N CYS A 74 -8.52 14.51 -12.23
CA CYS A 74 -9.59 15.44 -11.91
C CYS A 74 -9.90 16.29 -13.14
N ASP A 75 -11.18 16.32 -13.52
CA ASP A 75 -11.68 17.19 -14.58
C ASP A 75 -11.93 18.60 -14.03
N VAL A 76 -11.37 19.61 -14.69
CA VAL A 76 -11.48 21.01 -14.25
C VAL A 76 -12.88 21.58 -14.53
N GLU A 77 -13.57 21.09 -15.56
CA GLU A 77 -14.88 21.60 -15.98
C GLU A 77 -16.01 21.08 -15.08
N THR A 78 -16.18 19.76 -14.98
CA THR A 78 -17.19 19.14 -14.08
C THR A 78 -16.77 19.14 -12.61
N GLY A 79 -15.48 19.36 -12.32
CA GLY A 79 -14.90 19.15 -10.99
C GLY A 79 -14.83 17.69 -10.56
N LYS A 80 -15.19 16.71 -11.41
CA LYS A 80 -15.19 15.29 -11.03
C LYS A 80 -13.77 14.76 -10.81
N VAL A 81 -13.53 14.25 -9.61
CA VAL A 81 -12.34 13.46 -9.27
C VAL A 81 -12.64 12.00 -9.62
N ILE A 82 -11.90 11.49 -10.59
CA ILE A 82 -12.00 10.12 -11.09
C ILE A 82 -10.70 9.44 -10.70
N VAL A 83 -10.76 8.38 -9.91
CA VAL A 83 -9.58 7.57 -9.62
C VAL A 83 -9.79 6.22 -10.27
N VAL A 84 -8.86 5.84 -11.15
CA VAL A 84 -8.84 4.50 -11.72
C VAL A 84 -8.08 3.61 -10.73
N PRO A 85 -8.67 2.50 -10.26
CA PRO A 85 -8.06 1.65 -9.25
C PRO A 85 -6.83 0.92 -9.77
N ARG A 86 -5.96 0.51 -8.83
CA ARG A 86 -4.91 -0.46 -9.12
C ARG A 86 -5.49 -1.75 -9.71
N TRP A 87 -4.74 -2.37 -10.61
CA TRP A 87 -5.00 -3.64 -11.31
C TRP A 87 -6.17 -3.61 -12.30
N TYR A 88 -6.85 -2.49 -12.50
CA TYR A 88 -7.81 -2.36 -13.61
C TYR A 88 -7.10 -2.54 -14.95
N VAL A 89 -7.75 -3.27 -15.86
CA VAL A 89 -7.19 -3.62 -17.17
C VAL A 89 -7.85 -2.81 -18.28
N THR A 90 -7.03 -2.07 -19.01
CA THR A 90 -7.38 -1.30 -20.21
C THR A 90 -6.85 -2.01 -21.47
N ASP A 91 -7.54 -1.82 -22.59
CA ASP A 91 -7.14 -2.30 -23.93
C ASP A 91 -6.79 -1.15 -24.90
N PHE A 92 -6.80 0.10 -24.40
CA PHE A 92 -6.61 1.34 -25.14
C PHE A 92 -7.49 1.45 -26.41
N ALA A 93 -8.70 0.87 -26.41
CA ALA A 93 -9.63 0.93 -27.55
C ALA A 93 -9.99 2.38 -27.97
N SER A 94 -9.92 3.31 -27.03
CA SER A 94 -10.13 4.76 -27.21
C SER A 94 -8.97 5.49 -27.92
N VAL A 95 -7.79 4.87 -28.05
CA VAL A 95 -6.66 5.42 -28.82
C VAL A 95 -6.86 5.17 -30.32
N PRO A 96 -6.71 6.18 -31.21
CA PRO A 96 -6.89 6.03 -32.65
C PRO A 96 -6.03 4.93 -33.28
N TRP A 97 -6.54 4.31 -34.36
CA TRP A 97 -5.93 3.17 -35.04
C TRP A 97 -4.46 3.39 -35.46
N TYR A 98 -4.10 4.60 -35.91
CA TYR A 98 -2.73 4.95 -36.28
C TYR A 98 -1.78 5.00 -35.07
N GLY A 99 -2.31 5.19 -33.86
CA GLY A 99 -1.56 5.11 -32.61
C GLY A 99 -1.43 3.69 -32.07
N GLN A 100 -2.35 2.77 -32.41
CA GLN A 100 -2.42 1.42 -31.78
C GLN A 100 -1.17 0.55 -32.01
N GLY A 101 -0.37 0.83 -33.04
CA GLY A 101 0.93 0.17 -33.27
C GLY A 101 2.09 0.70 -32.41
N PHE A 102 2.00 1.93 -31.90
CA PHE A 102 3.03 2.61 -31.10
C PHE A 102 2.41 3.37 -29.92
N VAL A 103 1.52 2.71 -29.17
CA VAL A 103 1.03 3.24 -27.90
C VAL A 103 2.15 3.12 -26.88
N ASP A 104 2.85 4.22 -26.60
CA ASP A 104 3.57 4.38 -25.34
C ASP A 104 2.54 4.27 -24.19
N PRO A 105 2.60 3.24 -23.33
CA PRO A 105 1.65 3.08 -22.22
C PRO A 105 1.79 4.17 -21.15
N GLN A 106 2.84 4.99 -21.19
CA GLN A 106 3.03 6.16 -20.33
C GLN A 106 2.64 7.47 -21.04
N GLY A 107 2.34 7.42 -22.34
CA GLY A 107 2.18 8.59 -23.21
C GLY A 107 0.91 9.40 -22.95
N PRO A 108 0.85 10.67 -23.42
CA PRO A 108 -0.28 11.57 -23.20
C PRO A 108 -1.67 10.98 -23.52
N THR A 109 -1.80 10.31 -24.67
CA THR A 109 -3.07 9.71 -25.11
C THR A 109 -3.44 8.47 -24.31
N ALA A 110 -2.46 7.63 -23.94
CA ALA A 110 -2.68 6.46 -23.10
C ALA A 110 -3.19 6.87 -21.71
N ARG A 111 -2.58 7.90 -21.09
CA ARG A 111 -3.05 8.47 -19.81
C ARG A 111 -4.51 8.93 -19.83
N ALA A 112 -4.96 9.49 -20.97
CA ALA A 112 -6.36 9.86 -21.15
C ALA A 112 -7.28 8.65 -21.38
N ALA A 113 -6.82 7.65 -22.15
CA ALA A 113 -7.54 6.42 -22.42
C ALA A 113 -7.83 5.62 -21.14
N ILE A 114 -6.88 5.53 -20.18
CA ILE A 114 -7.10 4.92 -18.86
C ILE A 114 -8.36 5.48 -18.16
N VAL A 115 -8.58 6.80 -18.26
CA VAL A 115 -9.75 7.47 -17.65
C VAL A 115 -11.02 7.21 -18.46
N HIS A 116 -10.95 7.23 -19.79
CA HIS A 116 -12.10 6.96 -20.67
C HIS A 116 -12.61 5.52 -20.53
N ASP A 117 -11.72 4.56 -20.68
CA ASP A 117 -11.98 3.13 -20.56
C ASP A 117 -12.58 2.80 -19.18
N TRP A 118 -12.08 3.42 -18.11
CA TRP A 118 -12.65 3.27 -16.76
C TRP A 118 -14.08 3.82 -16.65
N LEU A 119 -14.36 5.03 -17.17
CA LEU A 119 -15.71 5.60 -17.17
C LEU A 119 -16.68 4.76 -18.02
N TYR A 120 -16.19 4.14 -19.09
CA TYR A 120 -16.94 3.19 -19.92
C TYR A 120 -17.20 1.87 -19.18
N ALA A 121 -16.21 1.30 -18.49
CA ALA A 121 -16.35 0.09 -17.68
C ALA A 121 -17.29 0.30 -16.48
N VAL A 122 -17.37 1.52 -15.93
CA VAL A 122 -18.41 1.93 -14.96
C VAL A 122 -19.78 2.05 -15.65
N GLY A 123 -19.89 2.77 -16.75
CA GLY A 123 -21.14 2.83 -17.54
C GLY A 123 -22.30 3.55 -16.82
N GLU A 124 -22.01 4.69 -16.18
CA GLU A 124 -23.00 5.53 -15.47
C GLU A 124 -24.14 5.93 -16.44
N PRO A 125 -25.42 5.55 -16.20
CA PRO A 125 -26.50 5.73 -17.17
C PRO A 125 -26.66 7.17 -17.66
N GLY A 126 -26.67 7.36 -18.98
CA GLY A 126 -26.76 8.68 -19.63
C GLY A 126 -25.45 9.49 -19.63
N LYS A 127 -24.32 8.95 -19.18
CA LYS A 127 -23.04 9.70 -19.05
C LYS A 127 -21.96 9.35 -20.08
N ARG A 128 -22.30 8.62 -21.16
CA ARG A 128 -21.36 8.35 -22.26
C ARG A 128 -20.73 9.63 -22.82
N GLU A 129 -21.55 10.63 -23.07
CA GLU A 129 -21.11 11.90 -23.67
C GLU A 129 -20.21 12.70 -22.72
N GLU A 130 -20.48 12.63 -21.41
CA GLU A 130 -19.64 13.23 -20.39
C GLU A 130 -18.27 12.53 -20.31
N ALA A 131 -18.24 11.19 -20.42
CA ALA A 131 -17.01 10.42 -20.49
C ALA A 131 -16.19 10.73 -21.75
N ASP A 132 -16.84 10.82 -22.92
CA ASP A 132 -16.22 11.23 -24.19
C ASP A 132 -15.61 12.64 -24.06
N ALA A 133 -16.33 13.59 -23.46
CA ALA A 133 -15.85 14.97 -23.26
C ALA A 133 -14.72 15.07 -22.21
N ILE A 134 -14.76 14.25 -21.15
CA ILE A 134 -13.67 14.11 -20.17
C ILE A 134 -12.41 13.54 -20.83
N PHE A 135 -12.53 12.59 -21.76
CA PHE A 135 -11.40 12.07 -22.53
C PHE A 135 -10.72 13.15 -23.38
N LEU A 136 -11.50 13.98 -24.07
CA LEU A 136 -10.99 15.14 -24.80
C LEU A 136 -10.20 16.09 -23.87
N ARG A 137 -10.76 16.44 -22.71
CA ARG A 137 -10.09 17.31 -21.73
C ARG A 137 -8.87 16.65 -21.07
N ALA A 138 -8.88 15.34 -20.86
CA ALA A 138 -7.74 14.59 -20.37
C ALA A 138 -6.59 14.58 -21.38
N MET A 139 -6.87 14.32 -22.66
CA MET A 139 -5.88 14.39 -23.74
C MET A 139 -5.22 15.78 -23.81
N LEU A 140 -6.02 16.85 -23.83
CA LEU A 140 -5.52 18.23 -23.82
C LEU A 140 -4.68 18.52 -22.57
N ARG A 141 -5.15 18.14 -21.38
CA ARG A 141 -4.43 18.32 -20.09
C ARG A 141 -3.10 17.56 -20.03
N TYR A 142 -2.99 16.41 -20.71
CA TYR A 142 -1.77 15.61 -20.75
C TYR A 142 -0.79 15.99 -21.88
N GLY A 143 -1.12 16.99 -22.72
CA GLY A 143 -0.25 17.52 -23.77
C GLY A 143 -0.47 16.92 -25.16
N VAL A 144 -1.60 16.25 -25.43
CA VAL A 144 -1.96 15.82 -26.80
C VAL A 144 -2.31 17.05 -27.65
N PRO A 145 -1.77 17.18 -28.88
CA PRO A 145 -2.15 18.25 -29.80
C PRO A 145 -3.66 18.28 -30.06
N SER A 146 -4.26 19.47 -30.02
CA SER A 146 -5.73 19.65 -30.06
C SER A 146 -6.41 19.00 -31.27
N PHE A 147 -5.76 19.02 -32.44
CA PHE A 147 -6.21 18.32 -33.64
C PHE A 147 -6.33 16.80 -33.44
N GLN A 148 -5.29 16.17 -32.88
CA GLN A 148 -5.29 14.72 -32.61
C GLN A 148 -6.32 14.35 -31.53
N ALA A 149 -6.43 15.18 -30.49
CA ALA A 149 -7.41 14.99 -29.42
C ALA A 149 -8.85 15.09 -29.94
N ASN A 150 -9.13 16.02 -30.87
CA ASN A 150 -10.45 16.13 -31.52
C ASN A 150 -10.75 14.93 -32.43
N ILE A 151 -9.79 14.41 -33.19
CA ILE A 151 -9.97 13.19 -34.01
C ILE A 151 -10.30 11.99 -33.12
N ALA A 152 -9.55 11.79 -32.03
CA ALA A 152 -9.81 10.74 -31.06
C ALA A 152 -11.20 10.88 -30.39
N TYR A 153 -11.58 12.11 -30.02
CA TYR A 153 -12.90 12.41 -29.49
C TYR A 153 -14.03 12.06 -30.48
N GLN A 154 -13.95 12.49 -31.73
CA GLN A 154 -14.98 12.18 -32.74
C GLN A 154 -15.06 10.66 -33.03
N ALA A 155 -13.94 9.94 -32.97
CA ALA A 155 -13.91 8.49 -33.12
C ALA A 155 -14.64 7.76 -31.97
N VAL A 156 -14.38 8.11 -30.70
CA VAL A 156 -15.13 7.50 -29.57
C VAL A 156 -16.59 7.97 -29.55
N ARG A 157 -16.86 9.21 -29.94
CA ARG A 157 -18.22 9.77 -29.96
C ARG A 157 -19.13 9.01 -30.92
N THR A 158 -18.62 8.67 -32.11
CA THR A 158 -19.35 7.96 -33.18
C THR A 158 -19.29 6.43 -33.06
N GLY A 159 -18.16 5.85 -32.66
CA GLY A 159 -17.96 4.39 -32.61
C GLY A 159 -18.13 3.74 -31.22
N GLY A 160 -18.04 4.52 -30.14
CA GLY A 160 -17.92 4.01 -28.77
C GLY A 160 -19.19 3.41 -28.17
N GLU A 161 -20.37 3.66 -28.74
CA GLU A 161 -21.66 3.26 -28.15
C GLU A 161 -21.72 1.77 -27.75
N LYS A 162 -21.20 0.87 -28.59
CA LYS A 162 -21.18 -0.59 -28.35
C LYS A 162 -20.24 -1.01 -27.20
N GLY A 163 -19.35 -0.13 -26.75
CA GLY A 163 -18.44 -0.36 -25.63
C GLY A 163 -18.96 0.14 -24.28
N TYR A 164 -20.05 0.92 -24.25
CA TYR A 164 -20.46 1.58 -23.02
C TYR A 164 -21.09 0.62 -22.01
N GLY A 165 -20.48 0.49 -20.82
CA GLY A 165 -21.00 -0.33 -19.72
C GLY A 165 -20.79 -1.83 -19.86
N LEU A 166 -20.00 -2.32 -20.82
CA LEU A 166 -19.84 -3.75 -21.10
C LEU A 166 -19.36 -4.56 -19.88
N PRO A 167 -20.00 -5.69 -19.55
CA PRO A 167 -19.54 -6.57 -18.45
C PRO A 167 -18.13 -7.16 -18.64
N GLY A 168 -17.64 -7.21 -19.90
CA GLY A 168 -16.28 -7.68 -20.22
C GLY A 168 -15.17 -6.70 -19.83
N ASP A 169 -15.49 -5.41 -19.71
CA ASP A 169 -14.50 -4.35 -19.44
C ASP A 169 -14.29 -4.14 -17.93
N TRP A 170 -15.19 -4.68 -17.10
CA TRP A 170 -15.08 -4.66 -15.64
C TRP A 170 -14.21 -5.83 -15.14
N TRP A 171 -12.89 -5.70 -15.27
CA TRP A 171 -11.94 -6.75 -14.90
C TRP A 171 -10.59 -6.23 -14.37
N PHE A 172 -9.92 -7.12 -13.61
CA PHE A 172 -8.75 -6.81 -12.82
C PHE A 172 -7.71 -7.92 -12.90
N VAL A 173 -6.44 -7.57 -13.08
CA VAL A 173 -5.30 -8.51 -13.16
C VAL A 173 -4.10 -7.92 -12.43
N ASP A 174 -3.60 -8.64 -11.43
CA ASP A 174 -2.32 -8.36 -10.78
C ASP A 174 -1.16 -8.74 -11.74
N PRO A 175 -0.26 -7.82 -12.11
CA PRO A 175 0.85 -8.13 -13.00
C PRO A 175 1.79 -9.22 -12.46
N LYS A 176 1.74 -9.54 -11.16
CA LYS A 176 2.52 -10.61 -10.51
C LYS A 176 1.81 -11.96 -10.50
N ARG A 177 0.53 -12.04 -10.92
CA ARG A 177 -0.33 -13.24 -10.89
C ARG A 177 -1.23 -13.33 -12.13
N GLN A 178 -0.62 -13.21 -13.31
CA GLN A 178 -1.29 -13.10 -14.61
C GLN A 178 -2.09 -14.37 -15.02
N GLU A 179 -1.79 -15.50 -14.41
CA GLU A 179 -2.41 -16.81 -14.68
C GLU A 179 -3.84 -16.94 -14.13
N MET A 180 -4.23 -16.12 -13.15
CA MET A 180 -5.52 -16.24 -12.46
C MET A 180 -6.32 -14.93 -12.54
N ARG A 181 -7.51 -14.99 -13.14
CA ARG A 181 -8.47 -13.88 -13.11
C ARG A 181 -8.87 -13.61 -11.65
N GLN A 182 -8.60 -12.42 -11.15
CA GLN A 182 -8.88 -12.09 -9.75
C GLN A 182 -10.37 -11.78 -9.54
N PRO A 183 -10.90 -12.04 -8.32
CA PRO A 183 -12.20 -11.51 -7.93
C PRO A 183 -12.18 -9.98 -7.94
N GLN A 184 -13.33 -9.35 -8.15
CA GLN A 184 -13.44 -7.89 -8.15
C GLN A 184 -12.99 -7.35 -6.78
N PRO A 185 -12.03 -6.40 -6.71
CA PRO A 185 -11.48 -5.94 -5.43
C PRO A 185 -12.48 -5.13 -4.59
N PHE A 186 -13.53 -4.62 -5.23
CA PHE A 186 -14.65 -3.89 -4.62
C PHE A 186 -15.88 -3.97 -5.56
N PRO A 187 -17.12 -3.77 -5.07
CA PRO A 187 -18.32 -3.77 -5.91
C PRO A 187 -18.32 -2.61 -6.92
N LYS A 188 -18.82 -2.87 -8.14
CA LYS A 188 -18.91 -1.87 -9.21
C LYS A 188 -19.68 -0.61 -8.74
N PRO A 189 -19.07 0.59 -8.81
CA PRO A 189 -19.72 1.83 -8.36
C PRO A 189 -20.82 2.25 -9.33
N ARG A 190 -21.78 3.05 -8.84
CA ARG A 190 -22.84 3.64 -9.68
C ARG A 190 -22.37 4.84 -10.51
N THR A 191 -21.31 5.52 -10.05
CA THR A 191 -20.79 6.75 -10.65
C THR A 191 -19.30 6.61 -10.95
N GLY A 192 -18.84 7.23 -12.03
CA GLY A 192 -17.42 7.23 -12.41
C GLY A 192 -16.54 8.13 -11.54
N ALA A 193 -17.14 9.12 -10.89
CA ALA A 193 -16.48 10.02 -9.96
C ALA A 193 -16.50 9.47 -8.52
N VAL A 194 -15.36 9.59 -7.84
CA VAL A 194 -15.19 9.27 -6.41
C VAL A 194 -15.53 10.49 -5.53
N ARG A 195 -15.30 11.71 -6.05
CA ARG A 195 -15.64 12.98 -5.39
C ARG A 195 -15.86 14.09 -6.42
N VAL A 196 -16.47 15.19 -6.01
CA VAL A 196 -16.51 16.45 -6.78
C VAL A 196 -15.68 17.52 -6.06
N MET A 197 -14.86 18.25 -6.81
CA MET A 197 -14.00 19.35 -6.36
C MET A 197 -14.06 20.49 -7.39
N PRO A 198 -14.74 21.61 -7.12
CA PRO A 198 -14.84 22.73 -8.06
C PRO A 198 -13.46 23.17 -8.58
N ARG A 199 -13.31 23.21 -9.91
CA ARG A 199 -12.05 23.52 -10.62
C ARG A 199 -10.82 22.70 -10.18
N CYS A 200 -11.00 21.53 -9.58
CA CYS A 200 -9.94 20.72 -8.96
C CYS A 200 -9.13 21.43 -7.86
N GLN A 201 -9.68 22.46 -7.21
CA GLN A 201 -8.95 23.25 -6.20
C GLN A 201 -8.54 22.39 -5.00
N GLY A 202 -7.23 22.28 -4.74
CA GLY A 202 -6.67 21.44 -3.68
C GLY A 202 -6.46 19.96 -4.07
N PHE A 203 -6.75 19.55 -5.31
CA PHE A 203 -6.56 18.16 -5.76
C PHE A 203 -5.12 17.67 -5.58
N SER A 204 -4.11 18.43 -6.03
CA SER A 204 -2.70 18.02 -5.89
C SER A 204 -2.27 17.83 -4.43
N ALA A 205 -2.73 18.70 -3.53
CA ALA A 205 -2.41 18.63 -2.10
C ALA A 205 -3.04 17.41 -1.41
N LEU A 206 -4.27 17.04 -1.78
CA LEU A 206 -4.93 15.80 -1.33
C LEU A 206 -4.15 14.55 -1.78
N ILE A 207 -3.72 14.53 -3.05
CA ILE A 207 -2.97 13.39 -3.59
C ILE A 207 -1.58 13.30 -2.93
N GLN A 208 -0.93 14.45 -2.67
CA GLN A 208 0.30 14.55 -1.89
C GLN A 208 0.13 14.16 -0.41
N SER A 209 -1.06 14.32 0.19
CA SER A 209 -1.35 13.89 1.57
C SER A 209 -1.58 12.37 1.69
N GLY A 210 -1.26 11.58 0.67
CA GLY A 210 -1.38 10.13 0.68
C GLY A 210 -2.82 9.58 0.59
N TRP A 211 -3.80 10.42 0.23
CA TRP A 211 -5.19 9.99 0.11
C TRP A 211 -5.38 8.92 -0.98
N ARG A 212 -6.27 7.96 -0.70
CA ARG A 212 -6.67 6.87 -1.60
C ARG A 212 -8.17 6.91 -1.85
N ALA A 213 -8.57 6.53 -3.06
CA ALA A 213 -9.97 6.21 -3.34
C ALA A 213 -10.31 4.77 -2.94
N TYR A 214 -9.35 3.85 -3.03
CA TYR A 214 -9.58 2.43 -2.82
C TYR A 214 -8.69 1.87 -1.69
N PRO A 215 -9.23 1.02 -0.79
CA PRO A 215 -8.44 0.41 0.25
C PRO A 215 -7.50 -0.64 -0.36
N ILE A 216 -6.18 -0.48 -0.16
CA ILE A 216 -5.30 -1.63 -0.25
C ILE A 216 -5.61 -2.52 0.96
N LYS A 217 -5.95 -3.78 0.69
CA LYS A 217 -5.98 -4.82 1.72
C LYS A 217 -4.56 -4.97 2.27
N ALA A 218 -4.32 -4.40 3.44
CA ALA A 218 -3.02 -4.47 4.11
C ALA A 218 -2.58 -5.95 4.27
N PRO A 219 -1.28 -6.25 4.16
CA PRO A 219 -0.80 -7.59 4.50
C PRO A 219 -1.14 -7.87 5.96
N THR A 220 -1.73 -9.03 6.24
CA THR A 220 -1.97 -9.46 7.62
C THR A 220 -0.62 -9.61 8.32
N VAL A 221 -0.29 -8.66 9.19
CA VAL A 221 0.93 -8.74 10.00
C VAL A 221 0.72 -9.85 11.01
N TYR A 222 1.38 -10.99 10.78
CA TYR A 222 1.57 -11.98 11.83
C TYR A 222 2.61 -11.45 12.80
N VAL A 223 2.15 -10.72 13.82
CA VAL A 223 2.98 -10.38 14.98
C VAL A 223 3.11 -11.69 15.79
N PRO A 224 4.31 -12.27 15.93
CA PRO A 224 4.48 -13.44 16.80
C PRO A 224 4.17 -13.04 18.25
N PRO A 225 3.64 -13.94 19.09
CA PRO A 225 3.37 -13.64 20.49
C PRO A 225 4.68 -13.21 21.19
N PRO A 226 4.62 -12.26 22.14
CA PRO A 226 5.81 -11.74 22.81
C PRO A 226 6.54 -12.86 23.54
N VAL A 227 7.81 -13.06 23.20
CA VAL A 227 8.64 -14.12 23.78
C VAL A 227 9.20 -13.63 25.11
N VAL A 228 8.53 -13.98 26.21
CA VAL A 228 8.99 -13.66 27.57
C VAL A 228 10.22 -14.51 27.90
N VAL A 229 11.42 -13.95 27.67
CA VAL A 229 12.68 -14.61 27.98
C VAL A 229 13.02 -14.42 29.47
N THR A 230 12.53 -15.34 30.30
CA THR A 230 12.93 -15.44 31.72
C THR A 230 14.36 -15.96 31.82
N LYS A 231 15.34 -15.06 31.94
CA LYS A 231 16.73 -15.43 32.23
C LYS A 231 16.84 -15.97 33.65
N THR A 232 17.41 -17.16 33.83
CA THR A 232 17.70 -17.72 35.16
C THR A 232 19.13 -17.38 35.58
N PRO A 233 19.45 -17.32 36.90
CA PRO A 233 20.83 -17.11 37.37
C PRO A 233 21.82 -18.15 36.83
N LEU A 234 21.35 -19.38 36.56
CA LEU A 234 22.15 -20.45 35.98
C LEU A 234 22.64 -20.13 34.56
N ASP A 235 21.93 -19.28 33.81
CA ASP A 235 22.30 -18.95 32.43
C ASP A 235 23.50 -17.99 32.35
N GLN A 236 23.70 -17.15 33.37
CA GLN A 236 24.95 -16.38 33.53
C GLN A 236 26.15 -17.32 33.79
N VAL A 237 25.96 -18.33 34.64
CA VAL A 237 27.00 -19.34 34.91
C VAL A 237 27.33 -20.14 33.65
N LYS A 238 26.33 -20.55 32.86
CA LYS A 238 26.55 -21.21 31.55
C LYS A 238 27.41 -20.36 30.62
N GLN A 239 27.13 -19.05 30.51
CA GLN A 239 27.92 -18.14 29.66
C GLN A 239 29.39 -18.00 30.11
N SER A 240 29.69 -18.24 31.39
CA SER A 240 31.06 -18.23 31.92
C SER A 240 31.83 -19.55 31.73
N LEU A 241 31.17 -20.63 31.31
CA LEU A 241 31.82 -21.94 31.09
C LEU A 241 32.42 -22.02 29.67
N PRO A 242 33.63 -22.58 29.49
CA PRO A 242 34.31 -22.63 28.19
C PRO A 242 33.63 -23.53 27.13
N TRP A 243 32.53 -24.20 27.51
CA TRP A 243 31.70 -25.04 26.64
C TRP A 243 30.29 -24.44 26.40
N GLY A 244 29.92 -23.37 27.10
CA GLY A 244 28.53 -22.95 27.33
C GLY A 244 27.91 -21.99 26.30
N GLY A 245 28.54 -21.81 25.14
CA GLY A 245 27.92 -21.11 24.01
C GLY A 245 26.85 -21.98 23.35
N ASP A 246 25.62 -21.46 23.25
CA ASP A 246 24.44 -22.19 22.77
C ASP A 246 24.55 -22.53 21.26
N ARG A 247 25.11 -23.71 20.94
CA ARG A 247 25.34 -24.19 19.56
C ARG A 247 24.03 -24.62 18.87
N LYS A 248 23.17 -23.65 18.57
CA LYS A 248 21.98 -23.88 17.73
C LYS A 248 22.35 -23.74 16.24
N LYS A 249 21.95 -24.75 15.48
CA LYS A 249 21.88 -24.72 14.01
C LYS A 249 20.62 -23.99 13.56
#